data_AF-A0A9D2NBL3-F1
#
_entry.id   AF-A0A9D2NBL3-F1
#
_cell.length_a   1.000
_cell.length_b   1.000
_cell.length_c   1.000
_cell.angle_alpha   90.00
_cell.angle_beta   90.00
_cell.angle_gamma   90.00
#
_symmetry.space_group_name_H-M   'P 1'
#
loop_
_entity.id
_entity.type
_entity.pdbx_description
1 polymer ?
#
loop_
_entity_poly.entity_id
_entity_poly.type
_entity_poly.pdbx_seq_one_letter_code
_entity_poly.pdbx_strand_id
1 'polypeptide(L)'
;MKRLTAISDVGEAYYPYCYRADTCDGEGGTEKCRDCEFSEKICKTLASYENTGLTPEEIVKLKERDEEKAPSVKINDEAVKVGAITFGKGTKAYRCPNCKRLVIYRDRFCRDCGQRLQWEEQENA
;
A
#
# COMPACT_ATOMS: atom_id res chain seq x y z
N MET A 1 -5.61 14.06 -6.79
CA MET A 1 -6.92 13.36 -6.80
C MET A 1 -8.03 14.38 -6.62
N LYS A 2 -9.15 14.26 -7.34
CA LYS A 2 -10.36 15.07 -7.04
C LYS A 2 -11.08 14.45 -5.84
N ARG A 3 -11.22 15.23 -4.76
CA ARG A 3 -11.95 14.81 -3.55
C ARG A 3 -13.46 14.79 -3.81
N LEU A 4 -14.13 13.77 -3.31
CA LEU A 4 -15.59 13.61 -3.33
C LEU A 4 -16.22 14.09 -2.03
N THR A 5 -15.59 13.88 -0.87
CA THR A 5 -16.10 14.38 0.41
C THR A 5 -15.72 15.85 0.67
N ALA A 6 -16.55 16.55 1.44
CA ALA A 6 -16.24 17.85 2.05
C ALA A 6 -16.20 17.69 3.57
N ILE A 7 -15.62 18.67 4.26
CA ILE A 7 -15.55 18.71 5.72
C ILE A 7 -16.46 19.86 6.20
N SER A 8 -17.36 19.58 7.13
CA SER A 8 -18.24 20.59 7.74
C SER A 8 -17.46 21.50 8.68
N ASP A 9 -18.11 22.57 9.15
CA ASP A 9 -17.60 23.48 10.18
C ASP A 9 -17.30 22.77 11.51
N VAL A 10 -18.05 21.72 11.83
CA VAL A 10 -17.82 20.85 13.00
C VAL A 10 -16.78 19.74 12.75
N GLY A 11 -16.13 19.72 11.59
CA GLY A 11 -15.04 18.80 11.28
C GLY A 11 -15.48 17.41 10.80
N GLU A 12 -16.76 17.24 10.45
CA GLU A 12 -17.28 15.95 9.98
C GLU A 12 -17.26 15.84 8.45
N ALA A 13 -16.86 14.67 7.97
CA ALA A 13 -16.85 14.38 6.54
C ALA A 13 -18.27 14.08 6.03
N TYR A 14 -18.65 14.73 4.94
CA TYR A 14 -19.94 14.52 4.28
C TYR A 14 -19.79 14.52 2.76
N TYR A 15 -20.75 13.93 2.05
CA TYR A 15 -20.78 13.95 0.60
C TYR A 15 -21.64 15.13 0.10
N PRO A 16 -21.07 16.15 -0.57
CA PRO A 16 -21.80 17.36 -0.96
C PRO A 16 -23.01 17.11 -1.85
N TYR A 17 -22.99 16.03 -2.62
CA TYR A 17 -24.10 15.62 -3.48
C TYR A 17 -25.40 15.42 -2.69
N CYS A 18 -25.31 14.96 -1.44
CA CYS A 18 -26.46 14.72 -0.57
C CYS A 18 -27.21 16.00 -0.17
N TYR A 19 -26.56 17.16 -0.24
CA TYR A 19 -27.12 18.45 0.18
C TYR A 19 -27.54 19.33 -1.01
N ARG A 20 -27.67 18.74 -2.20
CA ARG A 20 -28.13 19.46 -3.38
C ARG A 20 -29.66 19.50 -3.36
N ALA A 21 -30.27 20.59 -3.82
CA ALA A 21 -31.73 20.74 -3.79
C ALA A 21 -32.50 19.64 -4.55
N ASP A 22 -31.86 18.99 -5.53
CA ASP A 22 -32.40 17.86 -6.30
C ASP A 22 -32.17 16.49 -5.63
N THR A 23 -31.52 16.46 -4.46
CA THR A 23 -31.05 15.25 -3.78
C THR A 23 -31.36 15.33 -2.29
N CYS A 24 -32.00 14.29 -1.74
CA CYS A 24 -32.30 14.22 -0.30
C CYS A 24 -32.94 15.51 0.26
N ASP A 25 -33.87 16.10 -0.49
CA ASP A 25 -34.59 17.34 -0.18
C ASP A 25 -33.68 18.54 0.15
N GLY A 26 -32.41 18.49 -0.24
CA GLY A 26 -31.40 19.52 0.05
C GLY A 26 -30.84 19.50 1.47
N GLU A 27 -31.36 18.66 2.35
CA GLU A 27 -30.98 18.64 3.77
C GLU A 27 -29.95 17.55 4.10
N GLY A 28 -29.56 16.71 3.13
CA GLY A 28 -28.63 15.61 3.37
C GLY A 28 -29.22 14.46 4.19
N GLY A 29 -30.51 14.53 4.53
CA GLY A 29 -31.22 13.53 5.32
C GLY A 29 -32.66 13.42 4.86
N THR A 30 -32.98 12.33 4.16
CA THR A 30 -34.37 11.93 3.91
C THR A 30 -34.65 10.59 4.56
N GLU A 31 -35.91 10.19 4.61
CA GLU A 31 -36.33 8.84 5.02
C GLU A 31 -35.60 7.75 4.23
N LYS A 32 -35.23 8.06 2.98
CA LYS A 32 -34.46 7.21 2.06
C LYS A 32 -32.94 7.23 2.32
N CYS A 33 -32.42 8.16 3.13
CA CYS A 33 -31.02 8.18 3.55
C CYS A 33 -30.68 7.05 4.53
N ARG A 34 -31.68 6.45 5.21
CA ARG A 34 -31.43 5.32 6.12
C ARG A 34 -30.86 4.08 5.41
N ASP A 35 -31.19 3.92 4.13
CA ASP A 35 -30.68 2.85 3.27
C ASP A 35 -29.59 3.35 2.29
N CYS A 36 -29.05 4.54 2.51
CA CYS A 36 -28.08 5.14 1.61
C CYS A 36 -26.68 4.56 1.83
N GLU A 37 -26.03 4.19 0.72
CA GLU A 37 -24.62 3.79 0.69
C GLU A 37 -23.70 4.90 1.23
N PHE A 38 -24.15 6.15 1.34
CA PHE A 38 -23.34 7.26 1.84
C PHE A 38 -23.52 7.54 3.34
N SER A 39 -23.97 6.55 4.12
CA SER A 39 -24.01 6.61 5.58
C SER A 39 -22.71 7.18 6.19
N GLU A 40 -22.80 7.73 7.40
CA GLU A 40 -21.69 8.38 8.11
C GLU A 40 -20.38 7.58 8.07
N LYS A 41 -20.45 6.26 8.26
CA LYS A 41 -19.30 5.35 8.22
C LYS A 41 -18.58 5.39 6.87
N ILE A 42 -19.33 5.47 5.77
CA ILE A 42 -18.78 5.45 4.41
C ILE A 42 -18.15 6.80 4.08
N CYS A 43 -18.81 7.91 4.43
CA CYS A 43 -18.22 9.24 4.30
C CYS A 43 -16.92 9.38 5.11
N LYS A 44 -16.89 8.90 6.36
CA LYS A 44 -15.69 8.88 7.21
C LYS A 44 -14.57 8.02 6.61
N THR A 45 -14.91 6.84 6.09
CA THR A 45 -13.93 5.94 5.46
C THR A 45 -13.35 6.56 4.19
N LEU A 46 -14.20 7.08 3.31
CA LEU A 46 -13.78 7.72 2.06
C LEU A 46 -12.91 8.95 2.33
N ALA A 47 -13.31 9.81 3.26
CA ALA A 47 -12.52 10.96 3.65
C ALA A 47 -11.14 10.57 4.22
N SER A 48 -11.05 9.44 4.94
CA SER A 48 -9.77 8.93 5.42
C SER A 48 -8.83 8.53 4.28
N TYR A 49 -9.36 7.89 3.23
CA TYR A 49 -8.58 7.60 2.02
C TYR A 49 -8.16 8.87 1.29
N GLU A 50 -9.07 9.82 1.11
CA GLU A 50 -8.78 11.08 0.43
C GLU A 50 -7.76 11.94 1.19
N ASN A 51 -7.78 11.89 2.53
CA ASN A 51 -6.81 12.57 3.38
C ASN A 51 -5.39 12.02 3.22
N THR A 52 -5.21 10.81 2.69
CA THR A 52 -3.86 10.32 2.33
C THR A 52 -3.24 11.11 1.19
N GLY A 53 -4.06 11.79 0.37
CA GLY A 53 -3.62 12.52 -0.82
C GLY A 53 -3.19 11.63 -1.99
N LEU A 54 -3.23 10.31 -1.82
CA LEU A 54 -2.79 9.32 -2.80
C LEU A 54 -3.89 9.02 -3.82
N THR A 55 -3.51 8.71 -5.06
CA THR A 55 -4.44 8.15 -6.05
C THR A 55 -4.74 6.68 -5.77
N PRO A 56 -5.85 6.11 -6.30
CA PRO A 56 -6.11 4.67 -6.19
C PRO A 56 -4.94 3.82 -6.69
N GLU A 57 -4.27 4.22 -7.78
CA GLU A 57 -3.12 3.50 -8.33
C GLU A 57 -1.91 3.53 -7.40
N GLU A 58 -1.68 4.64 -6.69
CA GLU A 58 -0.60 4.74 -5.69
C GLU A 58 -0.88 3.86 -4.48
N ILE A 59 -2.13 3.82 -4.00
CA ILE A 59 -2.54 2.93 -2.91
C ILE A 59 -2.34 1.45 -3.29
N VAL A 60 -2.70 1.07 -4.52
CA VAL A 60 -2.46 -0.29 -5.03
C VAL A 60 -0.98 -0.62 -5.02
N LYS A 61 -0.11 0.29 -5.51
CA LYS A 61 1.35 0.09 -5.46
C LYS A 61 1.89 -0.08 -4.04
N LEU A 62 1.38 0.68 -3.08
CA LEU A 62 1.76 0.51 -1.66
C LEU A 62 1.35 -0.86 -1.14
N LYS A 63 0.12 -1.29 -1.42
CA LYS A 63 -0.38 -2.62 -1.06
C LYS A 63 0.48 -3.74 -1.65
N GLU A 64 0.81 -3.65 -2.94
CA GLU A 64 1.65 -4.64 -3.63
C GLU A 64 3.09 -4.69 -3.12
N ARG A 65 3.63 -3.55 -2.68
CA ARG A 65 4.96 -3.45 -2.08
C ARG A 65 4.97 -4.05 -0.66
N ASP A 66 3.89 -3.87 0.09
CA ASP A 66 3.77 -4.34 1.47
C ASP A 66 3.36 -5.82 1.55
N GLU A 67 2.84 -6.41 0.47
CA GLU A 67 2.64 -7.86 0.33
C GLU A 67 3.99 -8.58 0.37
N GLU A 68 4.12 -9.60 1.22
CA GLU A 68 5.37 -10.33 1.41
C GLU A 68 5.72 -11.15 0.16
N LYS A 69 6.93 -10.95 -0.37
CA LYS A 69 7.41 -11.67 -1.56
C LYS A 69 8.78 -12.27 -1.28
N ALA A 70 8.95 -13.54 -1.64
CA ALA A 70 10.23 -14.22 -1.49
C ALA A 70 11.31 -13.56 -2.38
N PRO A 71 12.53 -13.32 -1.85
CA PRO A 71 13.67 -12.91 -2.66
C PRO A 71 14.00 -13.94 -3.74
N SER A 72 14.33 -13.47 -4.94
CA SER A 72 14.87 -14.35 -5.96
C SER A 72 16.29 -14.76 -5.58
N VAL A 73 16.56 -16.06 -5.53
CA VAL A 73 17.87 -16.63 -5.20
C VAL A 73 18.62 -16.95 -6.48
N LYS A 74 19.88 -16.51 -6.58
CA LYS A 74 20.82 -16.99 -7.59
C LYS A 74 22.05 -17.57 -6.90
N ILE A 75 22.48 -18.75 -7.33
CA ILE A 75 23.75 -19.35 -6.91
C ILE A 75 24.78 -18.91 -7.95
N ASN A 76 25.88 -18.29 -7.51
CA ASN A 76 26.90 -17.85 -8.45
C ASN A 76 27.86 -19.01 -8.76
N ASP A 77 28.04 -19.34 -10.04
CA ASP A 77 28.98 -20.37 -10.51
C ASP A 77 30.45 -19.93 -10.42
N GLU A 78 30.68 -18.64 -10.25
CA GLU A 78 31.97 -17.98 -10.12
C GLU A 78 31.93 -16.95 -8.99
N ALA A 79 33.09 -16.46 -8.55
CA ALA A 79 33.14 -15.43 -7.51
C ALA A 79 32.61 -14.10 -8.05
N VAL A 80 31.61 -13.51 -7.40
CA VAL A 80 30.99 -12.25 -7.80
C VAL A 80 31.42 -11.14 -6.85
N LYS A 81 32.06 -10.10 -7.41
CA LYS A 81 32.43 -8.89 -6.66
C LYS A 81 31.31 -7.85 -6.75
N VAL A 82 30.82 -7.40 -5.60
CA VAL A 82 29.82 -6.35 -5.46
C VAL A 82 30.41 -5.27 -4.57
N GLY A 83 30.90 -4.19 -5.18
CA GLY A 83 31.63 -3.15 -4.46
C GLY A 83 32.88 -3.70 -3.77
N ALA A 84 32.96 -3.52 -2.45
CA ALA A 84 34.06 -4.04 -1.63
C ALA A 84 33.88 -5.51 -1.20
N ILE A 85 32.71 -6.11 -1.45
CA ILE A 85 32.38 -7.47 -1.01
C ILE A 85 32.60 -8.45 -2.16
N THR A 86 33.27 -9.57 -1.89
CA THR A 86 33.41 -10.69 -2.84
C THR A 86 32.60 -11.87 -2.34
N PHE A 87 31.58 -12.28 -3.09
CA PHE A 87 30.85 -13.51 -2.86
C PHE A 87 31.59 -14.65 -3.55
N GLY A 88 32.05 -15.64 -2.80
CA GLY A 88 32.73 -16.81 -3.36
C GLY A 88 31.82 -17.64 -4.27
N LYS A 89 32.43 -18.48 -5.11
CA LYS A 89 31.71 -19.47 -5.92
C LYS A 89 30.81 -20.33 -5.02
N GLY A 90 29.58 -20.59 -5.46
CA GLY A 90 28.57 -21.35 -4.71
C GLY A 90 27.79 -20.55 -3.68
N THR A 91 28.09 -19.25 -3.48
CA THR A 91 27.35 -18.42 -2.52
C THR A 91 25.95 -18.08 -3.07
N LYS A 92 24.93 -18.21 -2.22
CA LYS A 92 23.57 -17.74 -2.51
C LYS A 92 23.51 -16.22 -2.47
N ALA A 93 23.20 -15.60 -3.59
CA ALA A 93 22.92 -14.18 -3.70
C ALA A 93 21.40 -13.97 -3.77
N TYR A 94 20.86 -13.25 -2.79
CA TYR A 94 19.45 -12.91 -2.73
C TYR A 94 19.21 -11.56 -3.39
N ARG A 95 18.16 -11.47 -4.20
CA ARG A 95 17.76 -10.24 -4.90
C ARG A 95 16.30 -9.92 -4.63
N CYS A 96 16.00 -8.63 -4.48
CA CYS A 96 14.64 -8.14 -4.33
C CYS A 96 13.77 -8.63 -5.51
N PRO A 97 12.58 -9.19 -5.25
CA PRO A 97 11.72 -9.69 -6.32
C PRO A 97 11.17 -8.56 -7.19
N ASN A 98 11.08 -7.34 -6.67
CA ASN A 98 10.61 -6.16 -7.40
C ASN A 98 11.75 -5.49 -8.20
N CYS A 99 12.73 -4.87 -7.52
CA CYS A 99 13.75 -4.05 -8.18
C CYS A 99 15.07 -4.78 -8.54
N LYS A 100 15.20 -6.07 -8.21
CA LYS A 100 16.39 -6.93 -8.50
C LYS A 100 17.72 -6.51 -7.86
N ARG A 101 17.72 -5.44 -7.04
CA ARG A 101 18.85 -5.08 -6.17
C ARG A 101 19.16 -6.21 -5.19
N LEU A 102 20.42 -6.29 -4.78
CA LEU A 102 20.84 -7.28 -3.79
C LEU A 102 20.20 -6.97 -2.44
N VAL A 103 19.73 -8.02 -1.77
CA VAL A 103 19.16 -7.94 -0.42
C VAL A 103 19.94 -8.88 0.48
N ILE A 104 20.06 -8.52 1.75
CA ILE A 104 20.79 -9.33 2.73
C ILE A 104 19.79 -10.28 3.39
N TYR A 105 20.24 -11.50 3.69
CA TYR A 105 19.43 -12.48 4.42
C TYR A 105 18.85 -11.87 5.71
N ARG A 106 17.55 -12.08 5.94
CA ARG A 106 16.75 -11.51 7.04
C ARG A 106 16.42 -10.01 6.97
N ASP A 107 16.76 -9.30 5.88
CA ASP A 107 16.21 -7.96 5.66
C ASP A 107 14.67 -8.04 5.57
N ARG A 108 13.93 -7.35 6.43
CA ARG A 108 12.44 -7.35 6.38
C ARG A 108 11.90 -6.64 5.13
N PHE A 109 12.63 -5.65 4.63
CA PHE A 109 12.27 -4.85 3.47
C PHE A 109 13.50 -4.62 2.58
N CYS A 110 13.28 -4.51 1.26
CA CYS A 110 14.31 -4.05 0.34
C CYS A 110 14.68 -2.60 0.63
N ARG A 111 15.96 -2.33 0.87
CA ARG A 111 16.47 -0.99 1.21
C ARG A 111 16.35 0.03 0.07
N ASP A 112 16.20 -0.44 -1.16
CA ASP A 112 16.11 0.42 -2.34
C ASP A 112 14.66 0.77 -2.73
N CYS A 113 13.75 -0.21 -2.71
CA CYS A 113 12.37 0.00 -3.19
C CYS A 113 11.28 -0.22 -2.13
N GLY A 114 11.65 -0.65 -0.93
CA GLY A 114 10.72 -0.87 0.18
C GLY A 114 9.88 -2.14 0.09
N GLN A 115 10.06 -3.01 -0.92
CA GLN A 115 9.35 -4.29 -1.02
C GLN A 115 9.55 -5.13 0.24
N ARG A 116 8.45 -5.57 0.86
CA ARG A 116 8.48 -6.49 2.00
C ARG A 116 8.93 -7.88 1.56
N LEU A 117 9.88 -8.46 2.29
CA LEU A 117 10.54 -9.70 1.94
C LEU A 117 10.07 -10.83 2.85
N GLN A 118 9.67 -11.94 2.24
CA GLN A 118 9.38 -13.19 2.96
C GLN A 118 10.63 -14.06 2.95
N TRP A 119 11.06 -14.53 4.11
CA TRP A 119 12.16 -15.47 4.23
C TRP A 119 11.61 -16.83 4.67
N GLU A 120 12.12 -17.90 4.07
CA GLU A 120 11.88 -19.24 4.59
C GLU A 120 12.59 -19.36 5.95
N GLU A 121 11.84 -19.71 6.99
CA GLU A 121 12.42 -20.11 8.27
C GLU A 121 13.13 -21.45 8.04
N GLN A 122 14.42 -21.54 8.34
CA GLN A 122 15.08 -22.83 8.42
C GLN A 122 14.74 -23.44 9.79
N GLU A 123 14.06 -24.59 9.79
CA GLU A 123 14.12 -25.50 10.93
C GLU A 123 15.60 -25.80 11.18
N ASN A 124 16.09 -25.39 12.35
CA ASN A 124 17.46 -25.67 12.77
C ASN A 124 17.62 -27.20 12.85
N ALA A 125 18.38 -27.78 11.92
CA ALA A 125 18.86 -29.15 12.01
C ALA A 125 20.10 -29.24 12.92
#